data_AF-A0A6P2AXK9-F1
#
_entry.id   AF-A0A6P2AXK9-F1
#
_cell.length_a   1.000
_cell.length_b   1.000
_cell.length_c   1.000
_cell.angle_alpha   90.00
_cell.angle_beta   90.00
_cell.angle_gamma   90.00
#
_symmetry.space_group_name_H-M   'P 1'
#
loop_
_entity.id
_entity.type
_entity.pdbx_description
1 polymer ?
#
loop_
_entity_poly.entity_id
_entity_poly.type
_entity_poly.pdbx_seq_one_letter_code
_entity_poly.pdbx_strand_id
1 'polypeptide(L)'
;MNSIARLLLDLGEAGVEVAARGDRLRHRPATLAPDLRARLRMHKLAVLTLLVDGYDPDPAAEPEAAHTLAERMGIADDLGMPTHPGSPAWLIAVGESLDTTCDNESIGV
;
A
#
# COMPACT_ATOMS: atom_id res chain seq x y z
N MET A 1 13.18 -6.03 -1.99
CA MET A 1 11.98 -5.41 -2.56
C MET A 1 10.79 -6.34 -2.44
N ASN A 2 9.83 -5.95 -1.60
CA ASN A 2 8.66 -6.75 -1.26
C ASN A 2 7.66 -6.80 -2.43
N SER A 3 7.21 -7.99 -2.84
CA SER A 3 6.35 -8.16 -4.03
C SER A 3 4.98 -7.50 -3.90
N ILE A 4 4.40 -7.46 -2.69
CA ILE A 4 3.16 -6.72 -2.45
C ILE A 4 3.42 -5.21 -2.42
N ALA A 5 4.52 -4.76 -1.79
CA ALA A 5 4.91 -3.35 -1.78
C ALA A 5 5.02 -2.80 -3.20
N ARG A 6 5.74 -3.51 -4.08
CA ARG A 6 5.88 -3.11 -5.48
C ARG A 6 4.54 -3.04 -6.22
N LEU A 7 3.61 -3.95 -5.93
CA LEU A 7 2.26 -3.89 -6.49
C LEU A 7 1.50 -2.64 -6.05
N LEU A 8 1.55 -2.28 -4.76
CA LEU A 8 0.84 -1.11 -4.24
C LEU A 8 1.41 0.19 -4.84
N LEU A 9 2.74 0.30 -4.94
CA LEU A 9 3.42 1.40 -5.61
C LEU A 9 2.95 1.55 -7.07
N ASP A 10 3.02 0.47 -7.86
CA ASP A 10 2.64 0.52 -9.27
C ASP A 10 1.14 0.88 -9.46
N LEU A 11 0.26 0.48 -8.54
CA LEU A 11 -1.16 0.85 -8.58
C LEU A 11 -1.36 2.34 -8.24
N GLY A 12 -0.69 2.83 -7.20
CA GLY A 12 -0.78 4.22 -6.79
C GLY A 12 -0.17 5.18 -7.82
N GLU A 13 1.00 4.84 -8.38
CA GLU A 13 1.63 5.60 -9.47
C GLU A 13 0.75 5.64 -10.72
N ALA A 14 0.01 4.57 -11.00
CA ALA A 14 -0.96 4.51 -12.09
C ALA A 14 -2.29 5.25 -11.79
N GLY A 15 -2.43 5.86 -10.61
CA GLY A 15 -3.65 6.55 -10.17
C GLY A 15 -4.84 5.62 -9.96
N VAL A 16 -4.59 4.35 -9.63
CA VAL A 16 -5.62 3.35 -9.41
C VAL A 16 -6.14 3.45 -7.98
N GLU A 17 -7.44 3.61 -7.82
CA GLU A 17 -8.14 3.39 -6.55
C GLU A 17 -8.53 1.92 -6.43
N VAL A 18 -8.35 1.33 -5.25
CA VAL A 18 -8.75 -0.04 -4.93
C VAL A 18 -9.65 -0.03 -3.69
N ALA A 19 -10.75 -0.78 -3.71
CA ALA A 19 -11.67 -0.86 -2.59
C ALA A 19 -12.07 -2.31 -2.30
N ALA A 20 -12.20 -2.63 -1.01
CA ALA A 20 -12.81 -3.88 -0.58
C ALA A 20 -14.34 -3.79 -0.68
N ARG A 21 -14.97 -4.82 -1.24
CA ARG A 21 -16.43 -5.01 -1.23
C ARG A 21 -16.73 -6.45 -0.83
N GLY A 22 -16.85 -6.68 0.48
CA GLY A 22 -16.89 -8.03 1.03
C GLY A 22 -15.59 -8.76 0.70
N ASP A 23 -15.68 -9.93 0.07
CA ASP A 23 -14.54 -10.77 -0.33
C ASP A 23 -13.94 -10.38 -1.70
N ARG A 24 -14.34 -9.25 -2.28
CA ARG A 24 -13.95 -8.83 -3.63
C ARG A 24 -13.21 -7.50 -3.62
N LEU A 25 -12.20 -7.40 -4.46
CA LEU A 25 -11.57 -6.13 -4.81
C LEU A 25 -12.33 -5.47 -5.96
N ARG A 26 -12.59 -4.18 -5.81
CA ARG A 26 -13.00 -3.28 -6.89
C ARG A 26 -11.87 -2.31 -7.15
N HIS A 27 -11.75 -1.85 -8.38
CA HIS A 27 -10.77 -0.83 -8.72
C HIS A 27 -11.36 0.20 -9.68
N ARG A 28 -10.77 1.39 -9.68
CA ARG A 28 -11.01 2.45 -10.68
C ARG A 28 -9.66 2.99 -11.14
N PRO A 29 -9.46 3.22 -12.45
CA PRO A 29 -10.42 3.03 -13.54
C PRO A 29 -10.76 1.55 -13.81
N ALA A 30 -11.85 1.29 -14.55
CA ALA A 30 -12.34 -0.06 -14.82
C ALA A 30 -11.38 -0.89 -15.69
N THR A 31 -10.60 -0.22 -16.52
CA THR A 31 -9.52 -0.82 -17.30
C THR A 31 -8.24 -0.78 -16.47
N LEU A 32 -7.66 -1.94 -16.23
CA LEU A 32 -6.40 -2.10 -15.51
C LEU A 32 -5.43 -2.85 -16.44
N ALA A 33 -4.16 -2.45 -16.45
CA ALA A 33 -3.13 -3.11 -17.23
C ALA A 33 -3.10 -4.64 -16.92
N PRO A 34 -2.91 -5.52 -17.92
CA PRO A 34 -2.98 -6.97 -17.72
C PRO A 34 -2.03 -7.49 -16.64
N ASP A 35 -0.80 -6.94 -16.57
CA ASP A 35 0.18 -7.29 -15.55
C ASP A 35 -0.30 -6.93 -14.13
N LEU A 36 -0.72 -5.68 -13.92
CA LEU A 36 -1.26 -5.21 -12.63
C LEU A 36 -2.48 -6.04 -12.20
N ARG A 37 -3.35 -6.40 -13.15
CA ARG A 37 -4.50 -7.27 -12.89
C ARG A 37 -4.05 -8.67 -12.43
N ALA A 38 -3.03 -9.25 -13.07
CA ALA A 38 -2.51 -10.56 -12.69
C ALA A 38 -1.89 -10.52 -11.29
N ARG A 39 -1.06 -9.51 -11.00
CA ARG A 39 -0.43 -9.32 -9.69
C ARG A 39 -1.45 -9.03 -8.59
N LEU A 40 -2.44 -8.20 -8.85
CA LEU A 40 -3.56 -7.96 -7.93
C LEU A 40 -4.34 -9.23 -7.62
N ARG A 41 -4.50 -10.13 -8.60
CA ARG A 41 -5.13 -11.44 -8.38
C ARG A 41 -4.26 -12.35 -7.51
N MET A 42 -2.94 -12.36 -7.72
CA MET A 42 -2.00 -13.16 -6.92
C MET A 42 -1.97 -12.71 -5.45
N HIS A 43 -2.00 -11.41 -5.20
CA HIS A 43 -1.96 -10.82 -3.86
C HIS A 43 -3.34 -10.45 -3.29
N LYS A 44 -4.44 -10.96 -3.90
CA LYS A 44 -5.81 -10.54 -3.57
C LYS A 44 -6.11 -10.53 -2.07
N LEU A 45 -5.73 -11.61 -1.38
CA LEU A 45 -6.05 -11.77 0.04
C LEU A 45 -5.33 -10.73 0.89
N ALA A 46 -4.02 -10.55 0.68
CA ALA A 46 -3.22 -9.59 1.42
C ALA A 46 -3.69 -8.15 1.17
N VAL A 47 -4.01 -7.79 -0.08
CA VAL A 47 -4.59 -6.47 -0.39
C VAL A 47 -5.96 -6.28 0.27
N LEU A 48 -6.81 -7.32 0.30
CA LEU A 48 -8.09 -7.27 1.03
C LEU A 48 -7.88 -7.02 2.52
N THR A 49 -6.97 -7.75 3.16
CA THR A 49 -6.63 -7.58 4.58
C THR A 49 -6.19 -6.15 4.86
N LEU A 50 -5.23 -5.61 4.09
CA LEU A 50 -4.77 -4.22 4.25
C LEU A 50 -5.90 -3.19 4.12
N LEU A 51 -6.85 -3.42 3.21
CA LEU A 51 -7.97 -2.49 2.99
C LEU A 51 -9.07 -2.59 4.06
N VAL A 52 -9.26 -3.77 4.66
CA VAL A 52 -10.32 -4.02 5.64
C VAL A 52 -9.85 -3.73 7.05
N ASP A 53 -8.68 -4.23 7.41
CA ASP A 53 -8.11 -4.12 8.75
C ASP A 53 -7.33 -2.80 8.92
N GLY A 54 -6.98 -2.16 7.80
CA GLY A 54 -6.07 -1.03 7.77
C GLY A 54 -4.61 -1.47 7.73
N TYR A 55 -3.73 -0.47 7.69
CA TYR A 55 -2.29 -0.67 7.80
C TYR A 55 -1.75 0.30 8.84
N ASP A 56 -1.24 -0.27 9.94
CA ASP A 56 -0.76 0.46 11.11
C ASP A 56 0.47 -0.30 11.65
N PRO A 57 1.67 -0.02 11.10
CA PRO A 57 2.90 -0.65 11.55
C PRO A 57 3.21 -0.20 12.99
N ASP A 58 3.64 -1.13 13.84
CA ASP A 58 3.94 -0.82 15.24
C ASP A 58 5.20 0.08 15.31
N PRO A 59 5.12 1.35 15.76
CA PRO A 59 6.27 2.23 15.79
C PRO A 59 7.39 1.77 16.74
N ALA A 60 7.09 0.89 17.71
CA ALA A 60 8.11 0.31 18.58
C ALA A 60 8.88 -0.84 17.93
N ALA A 61 8.24 -1.59 17.03
CA ALA A 61 8.84 -2.73 16.33
C ALA A 61 9.40 -2.35 14.94
N GLU A 62 8.73 -1.41 14.26
CA GLU A 62 8.94 -1.05 12.86
C GLU A 62 9.01 0.50 12.71
N PRO A 63 9.96 1.18 13.37
CA PRO A 63 10.00 2.64 13.43
C PRO A 63 10.14 3.30 12.05
N GLU A 64 10.94 2.73 11.16
CA GLU A 64 11.13 3.25 9.79
C GLU A 64 9.86 3.11 8.94
N ALA A 65 9.13 2.00 9.11
CA ALA A 65 7.87 1.76 8.40
C ALA A 65 6.79 2.72 8.89
N ALA A 66 6.68 2.91 10.20
CA ALA A 66 5.77 3.87 10.83
C ALA A 66 6.11 5.31 10.45
N HIS A 67 7.38 5.68 10.47
CA HIS A 67 7.84 7.01 10.06
C HIS A 67 7.52 7.29 8.60
N THR A 68 7.87 6.36 7.69
CA THR A 68 7.59 6.48 6.25
C THR A 68 6.10 6.64 5.98
N LEU A 69 5.26 5.80 6.60
CA LEU A 69 3.81 5.91 6.44
C LEU A 69 3.31 7.27 6.92
N ALA A 70 3.71 7.72 8.12
CA ALA A 70 3.27 8.98 8.70
C ALA A 70 3.71 10.19 7.86
N GLU A 71 4.96 10.21 7.40
CA GLU A 71 5.49 11.27 6.54
C GLU A 71 4.67 11.39 5.25
N ARG A 72 4.45 10.27 4.55
CA ARG A 72 3.79 10.26 3.25
C ARG A 72 2.31 10.61 3.34
N MET A 73 1.64 10.14 4.39
CA MET A 73 0.25 10.51 4.65
C MET A 73 0.11 11.99 5.01
N GLY A 74 1.06 12.56 5.77
CA GLY A 74 1.10 13.98 6.08
C GLY A 74 1.28 14.85 4.82
N ILE A 75 2.24 14.49 3.95
CA ILE A 75 2.44 15.19 2.67
C ILE A 75 1.19 15.11 1.79
N ALA A 76 0.55 13.94 1.71
CA ALA A 76 -0.67 13.78 0.93
C ALA A 76 -1.82 14.65 1.47
N ASP A 77 -1.97 14.74 2.79
CA ASP A 77 -2.97 15.60 3.44
C ASP A 77 -2.71 17.09 3.19
N ASP A 78 -1.46 17.54 3.33
CA ASP A 78 -1.03 18.92 3.04
C ASP A 78 -1.31 19.32 1.58
N LEU A 79 -1.22 18.36 0.65
CA LEU A 79 -1.53 18.55 -0.76
C LEU A 79 -3.03 18.39 -1.09
N GLY A 80 -3.88 18.08 -0.11
CA GLY A 80 -5.31 17.83 -0.29
C GLY A 80 -5.62 16.58 -1.12
N MET A 81 -4.69 15.62 -1.16
CA MET A 81 -4.87 14.35 -1.87
C MET A 81 -5.74 13.40 -1.03
N PRO A 82 -6.59 12.56 -1.65
CA PRO A 82 -7.36 11.57 -0.89
C PRO A 82 -6.44 10.58 -0.14
N THR A 83 -6.63 10.44 1.17
CA THR A 83 -5.82 9.62 2.09
C THR A 83 -6.55 8.40 2.66
N HIS A 84 -7.77 8.11 2.20
CA HIS A 84 -8.54 6.95 2.65
C HIS A 84 -7.92 5.63 2.15
N PRO A 85 -8.17 4.49 2.84
CA PRO A 85 -7.66 3.19 2.42
C PRO A 85 -7.95 2.87 0.96
N GLY A 86 -6.89 2.55 0.22
CA GLY A 86 -6.96 2.20 -1.20
C GLY A 86 -7.01 3.36 -2.18
N SER A 87 -6.91 4.61 -1.71
CA SER A 87 -6.60 5.74 -2.58
C SER A 87 -5.16 5.65 -3.13
N PRO A 88 -4.82 6.34 -4.23
CA PRO A 88 -3.47 6.28 -4.79
C PRO A 88 -2.38 6.71 -3.79
N ALA A 89 -2.62 7.79 -3.03
CA ALA A 89 -1.66 8.26 -2.03
C ALA A 89 -1.47 7.24 -0.89
N TRP A 90 -2.56 6.61 -0.45
CA TRP A 90 -2.50 5.56 0.57
C TRP A 90 -1.73 4.33 0.06
N LEU A 91 -1.97 3.90 -1.18
CA LEU A 91 -1.27 2.77 -1.78
C LEU A 91 0.25 3.03 -1.89
N ILE A 92 0.64 4.25 -2.24
CA ILE A 92 2.06 4.64 -2.28
C ILE A 92 2.66 4.59 -0.87
N ALA A 93 2.02 5.25 0.11
CA ALA A 93 2.54 5.33 1.47
C ALA A 93 2.69 3.94 2.12
N VAL A 94 1.68 3.06 1.97
CA VAL A 94 1.76 1.67 2.46
C VAL A 94 2.81 0.86 1.69
N GLY A 95 2.90 1.05 0.37
CA GLY A 95 3.92 0.40 -0.46
C GLY A 95 5.34 0.76 -0.02
N GLU A 96 5.65 2.04 0.16
CA GLU A 96 6.96 2.50 0.63
C GLU A 96 7.25 1.98 2.05
N SER A 97 6.28 2.09 2.96
CA SER A 97 6.40 1.58 4.33
C SER A 97 6.71 0.06 4.37
N LEU A 98 6.01 -0.76 3.57
CA LEU A 98 6.26 -2.20 3.47
C LEU A 98 7.60 -2.58 2.82
N ASP A 99 8.23 -1.68 2.06
CA ASP A 99 9.56 -1.94 1.49
C ASP A 99 10.66 -1.67 2.51
N THR A 100 10.46 -0.72 3.44
CA THR A 100 11.41 -0.45 4.54
C THR A 100 11.58 -1.61 5.52
N THR A 101 10.56 -2.45 5.68
CA THR A 101 10.60 -3.58 6.62
C THR A 101 11.46 -4.75 6.11
N CYS A 102 11.76 -4.81 4.80
CA CYS A 102 12.64 -5.84 4.24
C CYS A 102 14.13 -5.59 4.48
N ASP A 103 14.54 -4.34 4.75
CA ASP A 103 15.96 -4.02 4.95
C ASP A 103 16.42 -4.23 6.41
N ASN A 104 15.48 -4.21 7.36
CA ASN A 104 15.80 -4.32 8.81
C ASN A 104 16.11 -5.74 9.29
N GLU A 105 15.85 -6.80 8.51
CA GLU A 105 16.26 -8.17 8.87
C GLU A 105 17.79 -8.42 8.71
N SER A 106 18.56 -7.41 8.28
CA SER A 106 20.02 -7.54 8.05
C SER A 106 20.91 -6.96 9.16
N ILE A 107 20.37 -6.41 10.25
CA ILE A 107 21.20 -5.88 11.36
C ILE A 107 20.82 -6.57 12.69
N GLY A 108 21.18 -7.84 12.79
CA GLY A 108 21.41 -8.51 14.07
C GLY A 108 22.92 -8.50 14.36
N VAL A 109 23.36 -7.57 15.20
CA VAL A 109 24.72 -7.57 15.81
C VAL A 109 24.61 -7.45 17.31
#